data_AF-A0A9W7CZ69-F1
#
_entry.id   AF-A0A9W7CZ69-F1
#
_cell.length_a   1.000
_cell.length_b   1.000
_cell.length_c   1.000
_cell.angle_alpha   90.00
_cell.angle_beta   90.00
_cell.angle_gamma   90.00
#
_symmetry.space_group_name_H-M   'P 1'
#
loop_
_entity.id
_entity.type
_entity.pdbx_description
1 polymer ?
#
loop_
_entity_poly.entity_id
_entity_poly.type
_entity_poly.pdbx_seq_one_letter_code
_entity_poly.pdbx_strand_id
1 'polypeptide(L)'
;MTREDLVVPRAAPQTHGELLVIFDFDESLVNEDSDVFVFGSFHPELCQTVSERHAKKPVWPSVFDDMLQILAAERPEVTPELIREKVARIPVQARMLDAIRMVVEVFYAEVKVISDGNTSYIESMLEHREMKQHVKQVFANPVEYEAMDDGRTRLRIRPYHADHLEPHGCSWCPSNMCKGRILDSIRRSKSYSRIVYVGDGTGDFCPASRLSNGEPYALQARINANPGVVQAPVVSWSTGYDIYRRFVKFCQPPYAVPSIVPRITGSVLVIFDYDWSLINENSDTFVFQKLYPELLATLRERRAEQPSWTKIMDDMLKDLSKDKPDISEEIIRDAVAHVPIQPHMLDAVRLAAEQYSADVKIVSDANSVYIESMLEHHGLSKLVSEVITNPATFEALDDGRNRLNVKPYHALDIVPHGCTWCPSNMCKGRIVDSLRQAHPYSSVLYVGDGSGDFCAATRLTK
;
A
#
# COMPACT_ATOMS: atom_id res chain seq x y z
N MET A 1 -42.48 42.56 37.43
CA MET A 1 -41.61 41.40 37.19
C MET A 1 -42.42 40.38 36.40
N THR A 2 -42.20 40.30 35.09
CA THR A 2 -42.80 39.32 34.19
C THR A 2 -41.86 38.13 34.03
N ARG A 3 -42.40 36.93 33.80
CA ARG A 3 -41.58 35.80 33.33
C ARG A 3 -41.16 36.07 31.89
N GLU A 4 -39.89 35.83 31.59
CA GLU A 4 -39.43 35.58 30.23
C GLU A 4 -39.27 34.06 30.08
N ASP A 5 -39.92 33.49 29.07
CA ASP A 5 -39.84 32.05 28.81
C ASP A 5 -38.51 31.72 28.12
N LEU A 6 -37.72 30.85 28.75
CA LEU A 6 -36.46 30.37 28.18
C LEU A 6 -36.73 29.50 26.95
N VAL A 7 -36.64 30.11 25.77
CA VAL A 7 -36.71 29.41 24.48
C VAL A 7 -35.54 28.44 24.38
N VAL A 8 -35.82 27.15 24.59
CA VAL A 8 -34.86 26.06 24.37
C VAL A 8 -34.42 26.09 22.90
N PRO A 9 -33.13 26.27 22.59
CA PRO A 9 -32.66 26.21 21.21
C PRO A 9 -32.93 24.81 20.65
N ARG A 10 -33.76 24.72 19.60
CA ARG A 10 -33.85 23.49 18.81
C ARG A 10 -32.47 23.25 18.20
N ALA A 11 -31.91 22.07 18.46
CA ALA A 11 -30.71 21.63 17.74
C ALA A 11 -30.98 21.71 16.23
N ALA A 12 -30.09 22.37 15.50
CA ALA A 12 -30.10 22.29 14.05
C ALA A 12 -29.91 20.81 13.63
N PRO A 13 -30.51 20.34 12.53
CA PRO A 13 -30.29 18.97 12.06
C PRO A 13 -28.79 18.75 11.87
N GLN A 14 -28.23 17.74 12.55
CA GLN A 14 -26.83 17.36 12.38
C GLN A 14 -26.66 16.67 11.02
N THR A 15 -26.49 17.48 9.98
CA THR A 15 -26.06 16.98 8.68
C THR A 15 -24.64 16.45 8.83
N HIS A 16 -24.51 15.12 8.93
CA HIS A 16 -23.23 14.45 8.76
C HIS A 16 -22.63 14.95 7.44
N GLY A 17 -21.39 15.44 7.49
CA GLY A 17 -20.73 16.02 6.32
C GLY A 17 -20.45 14.94 5.30
N GLU A 18 -21.35 14.77 4.33
CA GLU A 18 -21.21 13.74 3.31
C GLU A 18 -19.92 13.96 2.51
N LEU A 19 -19.14 12.88 2.38
CA LEU A 19 -17.86 12.84 1.68
C LEU A 19 -18.07 12.06 0.38
N LEU A 20 -17.66 12.66 -0.74
CA LEU A 20 -17.56 11.99 -2.04
C LEU A 20 -16.09 11.68 -2.32
N VAL A 21 -15.79 10.44 -2.71
CA VAL A 21 -14.48 10.08 -3.26
C VAL A 21 -14.69 9.55 -4.67
N ILE A 22 -13.98 10.12 -5.64
CA ILE A 22 -14.02 9.72 -7.03
C ILE A 22 -12.65 9.16 -7.42
N PHE A 23 -12.65 8.03 -8.11
CA PHE A 23 -11.46 7.45 -8.73
C PHE A 23 -11.62 7.46 -10.25
N ASP A 24 -10.54 7.75 -10.96
CA ASP A 24 -10.31 7.21 -12.30
C ASP A 24 -10.00 5.71 -12.21
N PHE A 25 -10.03 4.97 -13.32
CA PHE A 25 -9.85 3.51 -13.33
C PHE A 25 -8.47 3.10 -13.83
N ASP A 26 -8.23 3.30 -15.12
CA ASP A 26 -7.01 2.96 -15.85
C ASP A 26 -5.83 3.76 -15.30
N GLU A 27 -4.68 3.11 -15.07
CA GLU A 27 -3.47 3.60 -14.33
C GLU A 27 -3.68 4.17 -12.90
N SER A 28 -4.92 4.50 -12.50
CA SER A 28 -5.29 5.10 -11.21
C SER A 28 -5.78 4.12 -10.16
N LEU A 29 -6.75 3.25 -10.48
CA LEU A 29 -7.26 2.20 -9.61
C LEU A 29 -6.59 0.85 -9.95
N VAL A 30 -6.38 0.59 -11.24
CA VAL A 30 -5.58 -0.52 -11.77
C VAL A 30 -4.18 -0.05 -12.18
N ASN A 31 -3.23 -0.97 -12.34
CA ASN A 31 -1.83 -0.61 -12.67
C ASN A 31 -1.56 -0.43 -14.17
N GLU A 32 -2.56 -0.64 -15.02
CA GLU A 32 -2.43 -0.77 -16.48
C GLU A 32 -3.66 -0.13 -17.17
N ASP A 33 -3.51 0.31 -18.42
CA ASP A 33 -4.64 0.59 -19.32
C ASP A 33 -5.41 -0.73 -19.58
N SER A 34 -6.71 -0.73 -19.30
CA SER A 34 -7.51 -1.97 -19.33
C SER A 34 -7.85 -2.48 -20.73
N ASP A 35 -7.85 -1.61 -21.75
CA ASP A 35 -7.95 -2.03 -23.14
C ASP A 35 -6.62 -2.67 -23.61
N VAL A 36 -5.47 -2.06 -23.31
CA VAL A 36 -4.14 -2.63 -23.57
C VAL A 36 -3.95 -3.98 -22.87
N PHE A 37 -4.39 -4.11 -21.61
CA PHE A 37 -4.34 -5.37 -20.86
C PHE A 37 -5.17 -6.49 -21.53
N VAL A 38 -6.37 -6.17 -22.03
CA VAL A 38 -7.23 -7.13 -22.74
C VAL A 38 -6.64 -7.49 -24.10
N PHE A 39 -6.34 -6.52 -24.95
CA PHE A 39 -5.84 -6.79 -26.30
C PHE A 39 -4.45 -7.45 -26.27
N GLY A 40 -3.55 -7.03 -25.39
CA GLY A 40 -2.25 -7.68 -25.16
C GLY A 40 -2.34 -9.15 -24.74
N SER A 41 -3.51 -9.60 -24.26
CA SER A 41 -3.75 -10.99 -23.82
C SER A 41 -4.37 -11.89 -24.89
N PHE A 42 -4.99 -11.34 -25.94
CA PHE A 42 -5.77 -12.11 -26.92
C PHE A 42 -5.40 -11.81 -28.39
N HIS A 43 -4.94 -10.58 -28.66
CA HIS A 43 -4.54 -10.11 -30.00
C HIS A 43 -3.52 -8.96 -29.86
N PRO A 44 -2.31 -9.23 -29.34
CA PRO A 44 -1.29 -8.20 -29.07
C PRO A 44 -0.83 -7.45 -30.34
N GLU A 45 -1.05 -8.01 -31.52
CA GLU A 45 -0.81 -7.36 -32.80
C GLU A 45 -1.71 -6.13 -33.00
N LEU A 46 -2.95 -6.15 -32.52
CA LEU A 46 -3.86 -4.99 -32.59
C LEU A 46 -3.35 -3.79 -31.78
N CYS A 47 -2.69 -4.01 -30.64
CA CYS A 47 -2.12 -2.93 -29.80
C CYS A 47 -1.13 -2.06 -30.59
N GLN A 48 -0.38 -2.64 -31.54
CA GLN A 48 0.59 -1.93 -32.37
C GLN A 48 -0.08 -0.96 -33.37
N THR A 49 -1.39 -1.09 -33.60
CA THR A 49 -2.15 -0.31 -34.60
C THR A 49 -2.99 0.82 -33.99
N VAL A 50 -3.08 0.92 -32.66
CA VAL A 50 -3.97 1.88 -31.96
C VAL A 50 -3.75 3.33 -32.42
N SER A 51 -2.51 3.79 -32.48
CA SER A 51 -2.16 5.15 -32.90
C SER A 51 -2.60 5.48 -34.33
N GLU A 52 -2.49 4.52 -35.26
CA GLU A 52 -2.91 4.71 -36.65
C GLU A 52 -4.45 4.70 -36.77
N ARG A 53 -5.13 3.83 -36.02
CA ARG A 53 -6.59 3.80 -35.94
C ARG A 53 -7.15 5.10 -35.37
N HIS A 54 -6.58 5.58 -34.27
CA HIS A 54 -7.00 6.83 -33.65
C HIS A 54 -6.74 8.06 -34.55
N ALA A 55 -5.63 8.07 -35.30
CA ALA A 55 -5.38 9.12 -36.29
C ALA A 55 -6.41 9.14 -37.44
N LYS A 56 -7.02 8.00 -37.78
CA LYS A 56 -8.11 7.88 -38.77
C LYS A 56 -9.50 8.14 -38.18
N LYS A 57 -9.70 7.79 -36.91
CA LYS A 57 -10.97 7.80 -36.18
C LYS A 57 -10.73 8.38 -34.76
N PRO A 58 -10.67 9.71 -34.59
CA PRO A 58 -10.27 10.37 -33.34
C PRO A 58 -11.40 10.40 -32.29
N VAL A 59 -11.96 9.23 -31.98
CA VAL A 59 -12.98 8.98 -30.97
C VAL A 59 -12.59 7.68 -30.26
N TRP A 60 -11.96 7.79 -29.10
CA TRP A 60 -11.23 6.70 -28.42
C TRP A 60 -12.05 5.40 -28.28
N PRO A 61 -13.29 5.39 -27.75
CA PRO A 61 -14.05 4.15 -27.57
C PRO A 61 -14.41 3.48 -28.90
N SER A 62 -14.57 4.30 -29.95
CA SER A 62 -14.90 3.83 -31.30
C SER A 62 -13.70 3.22 -32.02
N VAL A 63 -12.46 3.43 -31.55
CA VAL A 63 -11.27 2.68 -31.99
C VAL A 63 -11.29 1.26 -31.42
N PHE A 64 -11.60 1.13 -30.13
CA PHE A 64 -11.67 -0.18 -29.48
C PHE A 64 -12.92 -0.98 -29.88
N ASP A 65 -14.03 -0.33 -30.27
CA ASP A 65 -15.15 -1.02 -30.94
C ASP A 65 -14.73 -1.69 -32.26
N ASP A 66 -13.92 -1.02 -33.08
CA ASP A 66 -13.37 -1.61 -34.32
C ASP A 66 -12.36 -2.73 -34.03
N MET A 67 -11.59 -2.62 -32.94
CA MET A 67 -10.65 -3.67 -32.51
C MET A 67 -11.38 -4.89 -31.93
N LEU A 68 -12.49 -4.70 -31.20
CA LEU A 68 -13.37 -5.78 -30.75
C LEU A 68 -14.07 -6.49 -31.91
N GLN A 69 -14.44 -5.75 -32.97
CA GLN A 69 -14.96 -6.36 -34.20
C GLN A 69 -13.92 -7.28 -34.85
N ILE A 70 -12.66 -6.88 -34.90
CA ILE A 70 -11.57 -7.69 -35.48
C ILE A 70 -11.23 -8.88 -34.58
N LEU A 71 -11.15 -8.67 -33.26
CA LEU A 71 -10.95 -9.75 -32.28
C LEU A 71 -12.01 -10.85 -32.44
N ALA A 72 -13.29 -10.48 -32.50
CA ALA A 72 -14.38 -11.43 -32.69
C ALA A 72 -14.39 -12.14 -34.07
N ALA A 73 -13.69 -11.60 -35.07
CA ALA A 73 -13.54 -12.20 -36.39
C ALA A 73 -12.30 -13.11 -36.50
N GLU A 74 -11.15 -12.70 -35.95
CA GLU A 74 -9.85 -13.37 -36.10
C GLU A 74 -9.48 -14.31 -34.94
N ARG A 75 -10.19 -14.20 -33.81
CA ARG A 75 -10.05 -15.03 -32.60
C ARG A 75 -11.43 -15.52 -32.14
N PRO A 76 -12.13 -16.36 -32.93
CA PRO A 76 -13.53 -16.73 -32.66
C PRO A 76 -13.76 -17.46 -31.33
N GLU A 77 -12.70 -18.02 -30.74
CA GLU A 77 -12.63 -18.60 -29.40
C GLU A 77 -12.66 -17.59 -28.25
N VAL A 78 -12.39 -16.30 -28.51
CA VAL A 78 -12.36 -15.24 -27.49
C VAL A 78 -13.75 -14.64 -27.32
N THR A 79 -14.51 -15.21 -26.40
CA THR A 79 -15.88 -14.78 -26.09
C THR A 79 -15.91 -13.52 -25.20
N PRO A 80 -17.04 -12.78 -25.17
CA PRO A 80 -17.29 -11.72 -24.18
C PRO A 80 -17.09 -12.18 -22.73
N GLU A 81 -17.37 -13.44 -22.43
CA GLU A 81 -17.17 -14.07 -21.12
C GLU A 81 -15.68 -14.19 -20.79
N LEU A 82 -14.87 -14.67 -21.75
CA LEU A 82 -13.42 -14.80 -21.58
C LEU A 82 -12.73 -13.43 -21.44
N ILE A 83 -13.22 -12.41 -22.16
CA ILE A 83 -12.76 -11.02 -22.02
C ILE A 83 -13.07 -10.50 -20.60
N ARG A 84 -14.32 -10.66 -20.13
CA ARG A 84 -14.72 -10.27 -18.77
C ARG A 84 -13.91 -11.01 -17.70
N GLU A 85 -13.71 -12.31 -17.86
CA GLU A 85 -12.89 -13.13 -16.96
C GLU A 85 -11.41 -12.71 -16.93
N LYS A 86 -10.84 -12.29 -18.06
CA LYS A 86 -9.47 -11.77 -18.12
C LYS A 86 -9.38 -10.43 -17.37
N VAL A 87 -10.19 -9.45 -17.76
CA VAL A 87 -10.12 -8.09 -17.19
C VAL A 87 -10.56 -8.01 -15.73
N ALA A 88 -11.46 -8.91 -15.29
CA ALA A 88 -11.78 -9.11 -13.88
C ALA A 88 -10.53 -9.36 -13.01
N ARG A 89 -9.50 -9.99 -13.58
CA ARG A 89 -8.26 -10.38 -12.89
C ARG A 89 -7.12 -9.37 -13.06
N ILE A 90 -7.36 -8.20 -13.67
CA ILE A 90 -6.38 -7.12 -13.88
C ILE A 90 -5.63 -6.75 -12.56
N PRO A 91 -4.32 -6.45 -12.62
CA PRO A 91 -3.56 -5.97 -11.47
C PRO A 91 -4.09 -4.64 -10.93
N VAL A 92 -4.40 -4.63 -9.64
CA VAL A 92 -4.93 -3.46 -8.92
C VAL A 92 -3.78 -2.73 -8.22
N GLN A 93 -3.87 -1.40 -8.11
CA GLN A 93 -2.94 -0.60 -7.30
C GLN A 93 -2.87 -1.12 -5.86
N ALA A 94 -1.66 -1.35 -5.36
CA ALA A 94 -1.47 -1.97 -4.04
C ALA A 94 -2.09 -1.07 -2.94
N ARG A 95 -2.83 -1.68 -2.00
CA ARG A 95 -3.71 -1.00 -1.00
C ARG A 95 -4.90 -0.20 -1.55
N MET A 96 -5.15 -0.13 -2.86
CA MET A 96 -6.28 0.65 -3.41
C MET A 96 -7.65 0.11 -2.96
N LEU A 97 -7.84 -1.21 -2.94
CA LEU A 97 -9.11 -1.80 -2.47
C LEU A 97 -9.32 -1.53 -0.98
N ASP A 98 -8.25 -1.59 -0.18
CA ASP A 98 -8.28 -1.26 1.26
C ASP A 98 -8.59 0.23 1.47
N ALA A 99 -8.09 1.10 0.59
CA ALA A 99 -8.36 2.54 0.61
C ALA A 99 -9.84 2.82 0.33
N ILE A 100 -10.43 2.16 -0.67
CA ILE A 100 -11.86 2.22 -0.99
C ILE A 100 -12.71 1.68 0.16
N ARG A 101 -12.38 0.49 0.69
CA ARG A 101 -13.08 -0.11 1.86
C ARG A 101 -13.05 0.83 3.06
N MET A 102 -11.87 1.36 3.41
CA MET A 102 -11.73 2.29 4.52
C MET A 102 -12.56 3.57 4.36
N VAL A 103 -12.58 4.22 3.18
CA VAL A 103 -13.38 5.44 3.02
C VAL A 103 -14.88 5.20 3.11
N VAL A 104 -15.37 4.04 2.67
CA VAL A 104 -16.79 3.65 2.81
C VAL A 104 -17.12 3.22 4.23
N GLU A 105 -16.36 2.29 4.80
CA GLU A 105 -16.68 1.59 6.06
C GLU A 105 -16.35 2.41 7.32
N VAL A 106 -15.26 3.21 7.28
CA VAL A 106 -14.79 4.00 8.44
C VAL A 106 -15.18 5.48 8.33
N PHE A 107 -15.17 6.02 7.11
CA PHE A 107 -15.42 7.45 6.86
C PHE A 107 -16.77 7.74 6.18
N TYR A 108 -17.61 6.72 5.97
CA TYR A 108 -18.98 6.83 5.41
C TYR A 108 -19.06 7.61 4.08
N ALA A 109 -18.02 7.49 3.25
CA ALA A 109 -17.95 8.14 1.96
C ALA A 109 -18.81 7.44 0.90
N GLU A 110 -19.40 8.22 0.01
CA GLU A 110 -19.93 7.70 -1.25
C GLU A 110 -18.77 7.60 -2.25
N VAL A 111 -18.43 6.40 -2.71
CA VAL A 111 -17.36 6.18 -3.71
C VAL A 111 -17.97 6.05 -5.11
N LYS A 112 -17.36 6.69 -6.11
CA LYS A 112 -17.73 6.57 -7.53
C LYS A 112 -16.50 6.42 -8.42
N VAL A 113 -16.69 5.83 -9.60
CA VAL A 113 -15.64 5.76 -10.65
C VAL A 113 -16.06 6.65 -11.83
N ILE A 114 -15.11 7.40 -12.39
CA ILE A 114 -15.28 8.14 -13.66
C ILE A 114 -14.04 7.87 -14.53
N SER A 115 -14.14 6.98 -15.52
CA SER A 115 -13.03 6.59 -16.40
C SER A 115 -13.39 6.71 -17.88
N ASP A 116 -12.39 7.02 -18.71
CA ASP A 116 -12.53 7.07 -20.17
C ASP A 116 -12.42 5.67 -20.84
N GLY A 117 -12.25 4.60 -20.06
CA GLY A 117 -12.42 3.20 -20.44
C GLY A 117 -13.91 2.81 -20.56
N ASN A 118 -14.25 1.53 -20.37
CA ASN A 118 -15.61 1.01 -20.61
C ASN A 118 -16.28 0.33 -19.41
N THR A 119 -17.62 0.37 -19.37
CA THR A 119 -18.40 -0.13 -18.22
C THR A 119 -18.25 -1.63 -17.99
N SER A 120 -18.11 -2.44 -19.05
CA SER A 120 -18.02 -3.91 -18.92
C SER A 120 -16.76 -4.32 -18.18
N TYR A 121 -15.63 -3.67 -18.45
CA TYR A 121 -14.35 -4.02 -17.83
C TYR A 121 -14.33 -3.64 -16.34
N ILE A 122 -14.75 -2.41 -16.04
CA ILE A 122 -14.80 -1.88 -14.67
C ILE A 122 -15.75 -2.70 -13.80
N GLU A 123 -16.98 -2.96 -14.28
CA GLU A 123 -17.97 -3.77 -13.55
C GLU A 123 -17.47 -5.20 -13.31
N SER A 124 -16.79 -5.82 -14.27
CA SER A 124 -16.25 -7.19 -14.12
C SER A 124 -15.14 -7.27 -13.06
N MET A 125 -14.27 -6.26 -12.99
CA MET A 125 -13.26 -6.14 -11.92
C MET A 125 -13.93 -5.91 -10.56
N LEU A 126 -14.87 -4.96 -10.46
CA LEU A 126 -15.57 -4.65 -9.22
C LEU A 126 -16.43 -5.84 -8.71
N GLU A 127 -16.93 -6.70 -9.60
CA GLU A 127 -17.60 -7.95 -9.22
C GLU A 127 -16.62 -8.97 -8.65
N HIS A 128 -15.54 -9.26 -9.37
CA HIS A 128 -14.55 -10.27 -9.01
C HIS A 128 -13.70 -9.91 -7.77
N ARG A 129 -13.64 -8.63 -7.39
CA ARG A 129 -12.98 -8.16 -6.14
C ARG A 129 -13.97 -7.85 -5.00
N GLU A 130 -15.26 -8.19 -5.16
CA GLU A 130 -16.34 -7.96 -4.18
C GLU A 130 -16.59 -6.47 -3.82
N MET A 131 -16.26 -5.56 -4.72
CA MET A 131 -16.24 -4.11 -4.48
C MET A 131 -17.53 -3.37 -4.92
N LYS A 132 -18.48 -4.04 -5.59
CA LYS A 132 -19.77 -3.40 -6.01
C LYS A 132 -20.61 -2.86 -4.85
N GLN A 133 -20.41 -3.37 -3.64
CA GLN A 133 -21.06 -2.83 -2.43
C GLN A 133 -20.43 -1.51 -1.95
N HIS A 134 -19.17 -1.25 -2.31
CA HIS A 134 -18.41 -0.05 -1.93
C HIS A 134 -18.49 1.04 -3.00
N VAL A 135 -18.36 0.68 -4.27
CA VAL A 135 -18.47 1.62 -5.40
C VAL A 135 -19.94 1.83 -5.75
N LYS A 136 -20.47 3.01 -5.42
CA LYS A 136 -21.90 3.33 -5.54
C LYS A 136 -22.37 3.50 -6.99
N GLN A 137 -21.47 3.90 -7.89
CA GLN A 137 -21.78 4.18 -9.29
C GLN A 137 -20.51 4.24 -10.15
N VAL A 138 -20.54 3.62 -11.32
CA VAL A 138 -19.53 3.77 -12.38
C VAL A 138 -20.07 4.71 -13.46
N PHE A 139 -19.23 5.61 -13.94
CA PHE A 139 -19.41 6.36 -15.18
C PHE A 139 -18.23 6.01 -16.10
N ALA A 140 -18.53 5.41 -17.25
CA ALA A 140 -17.57 5.02 -18.28
C ALA A 140 -18.32 4.82 -19.60
N ASN A 141 -17.61 4.58 -20.70
CA ASN A 141 -18.23 4.35 -22.01
C ASN A 141 -19.09 3.07 -21.98
N PRO A 142 -20.41 3.15 -22.25
CA PRO A 142 -21.30 2.00 -22.13
C PRO A 142 -21.00 0.91 -23.17
N VAL A 143 -21.24 -0.35 -22.78
CA VAL A 143 -21.02 -1.54 -23.60
C VAL A 143 -22.34 -2.25 -23.88
N GLU A 144 -22.59 -2.53 -25.16
CA GLU A 144 -23.71 -3.31 -25.66
C GLU A 144 -23.22 -4.72 -26.05
N TYR A 145 -24.12 -5.70 -26.04
CA TYR A 145 -23.88 -7.04 -26.58
C TYR A 145 -24.50 -7.12 -27.96
N GLU A 146 -23.68 -7.26 -29.00
CA GLU A 146 -24.13 -7.27 -30.40
C GLU A 146 -24.03 -8.68 -30.99
N ALA A 147 -25.15 -9.20 -31.50
CA ALA A 147 -25.20 -10.47 -32.20
C ALA A 147 -24.55 -10.37 -33.59
N MET A 148 -23.80 -11.40 -33.97
CA MET A 148 -23.12 -11.52 -35.26
C MET A 148 -23.89 -12.46 -36.20
N ASP A 149 -23.66 -12.34 -37.52
CA ASP A 149 -24.35 -13.13 -38.55
C ASP A 149 -24.17 -14.65 -38.42
N ASP A 150 -23.14 -15.11 -37.71
CA ASP A 150 -22.86 -16.52 -37.41
C ASP A 150 -23.47 -17.01 -36.09
N GLY A 151 -24.28 -16.17 -35.43
CA GLY A 151 -24.95 -16.48 -34.16
C GLY A 151 -24.08 -16.28 -32.91
N ARG A 152 -22.82 -15.85 -33.05
CA ARG A 152 -21.99 -15.44 -31.90
C ARG A 152 -22.36 -14.03 -31.43
N THR A 153 -21.72 -13.56 -30.37
CA THR A 153 -21.95 -12.22 -29.80
C THR A 153 -20.62 -11.55 -29.50
N ARG A 154 -20.50 -10.27 -29.85
CA ARG A 154 -19.35 -9.42 -29.51
C ARG A 154 -19.74 -8.35 -28.48
N LEU A 155 -18.74 -7.86 -27.75
CA LEU A 155 -18.87 -6.60 -27.03
C LEU A 155 -18.83 -5.45 -28.05
N ARG A 156 -19.68 -4.45 -27.88
CA ARG A 156 -19.74 -3.24 -28.69
C ARG A 156 -19.63 -2.00 -27.79
N ILE A 157 -18.62 -1.17 -27.97
CA ILE A 157 -18.40 0.01 -27.10
C ILE A 157 -19.05 1.26 -27.73
N ARG A 158 -19.70 2.08 -26.91
CA ARG A 158 -20.32 3.35 -27.31
C ARG A 158 -19.73 4.53 -26.54
N PRO A 159 -19.48 5.69 -27.18
CA PRO A 159 -19.16 6.94 -26.50
C PRO A 159 -20.19 7.33 -25.41
N TYR A 160 -19.72 7.71 -24.22
CA TYR A 160 -20.57 8.17 -23.12
C TYR A 160 -21.38 9.45 -23.46
N HIS A 161 -20.79 10.34 -24.25
CA HIS A 161 -21.46 11.41 -24.97
C HIS A 161 -21.65 10.95 -26.42
N ALA A 162 -22.90 10.67 -26.79
CA ALA A 162 -23.24 10.09 -28.08
C ALA A 162 -22.85 10.98 -29.28
N ASP A 163 -22.43 10.35 -30.38
CA ASP A 163 -21.80 10.99 -31.56
C ASP A 163 -22.64 12.06 -32.29
N HIS A 164 -23.94 12.18 -31.96
CA HIS A 164 -24.87 13.15 -32.53
C HIS A 164 -25.02 14.43 -31.70
N LEU A 165 -24.32 14.54 -30.57
CA LEU A 165 -24.32 15.73 -29.71
C LEU A 165 -23.23 16.70 -30.16
N GLU A 166 -23.47 18.01 -30.06
CA GLU A 166 -22.41 18.99 -30.30
C GLU A 166 -21.24 18.78 -29.32
N PRO A 167 -19.97 19.02 -29.77
CA PRO A 167 -18.80 18.91 -28.92
C PRO A 167 -18.99 19.64 -27.59
N HIS A 168 -18.70 18.98 -26.48
CA HIS A 168 -19.02 19.44 -25.13
C HIS A 168 -18.21 20.67 -24.64
N GLY A 169 -17.56 21.41 -25.54
CA GLY A 169 -16.95 22.72 -25.31
C GLY A 169 -15.82 22.73 -24.28
N CYS A 170 -15.18 21.59 -24.02
CA CYS A 170 -14.10 21.49 -23.02
C CYS A 170 -12.79 21.10 -23.69
N SER A 171 -11.80 21.99 -23.63
CA SER A 171 -10.46 21.81 -24.20
C SER A 171 -9.60 20.73 -23.52
N TRP A 172 -10.11 20.07 -22.47
CA TRP A 172 -9.34 19.19 -21.59
C TRP A 172 -9.74 17.71 -21.66
N CYS A 173 -10.92 17.38 -22.18
CA CYS A 173 -11.44 16.01 -22.26
C CYS A 173 -11.57 15.54 -23.72
N PRO A 174 -11.47 14.23 -24.00
CA PRO A 174 -11.78 13.68 -25.30
C PRO A 174 -13.28 13.78 -25.61
N SER A 175 -13.63 13.87 -26.89
CA SER A 175 -14.99 14.15 -27.37
C SER A 175 -16.06 13.17 -26.87
N ASN A 176 -15.68 11.91 -26.62
CA ASN A 176 -16.58 10.86 -26.14
C ASN A 176 -17.03 11.05 -24.68
N MET A 177 -16.28 11.77 -23.83
CA MET A 177 -16.56 11.77 -22.40
C MET A 177 -15.88 12.93 -21.67
N CYS A 178 -16.67 13.75 -20.97
CA CYS A 178 -16.15 14.84 -20.17
C CYS A 178 -16.27 14.54 -18.67
N LYS A 179 -15.24 13.93 -18.07
CA LYS A 179 -15.18 13.57 -16.64
C LYS A 179 -15.63 14.71 -15.70
N GLY A 180 -15.25 15.95 -16.03
CA GLY A 180 -15.69 17.15 -15.29
C GLY A 180 -17.18 17.49 -15.39
N ARG A 181 -17.83 17.34 -16.57
CA ARG A 181 -19.29 17.53 -16.70
C ARG A 181 -20.08 16.48 -15.91
N ILE A 182 -19.51 15.29 -15.74
CA ILE A 182 -20.07 14.21 -14.92
C ILE A 182 -19.97 14.58 -13.43
N LEU A 183 -18.82 15.08 -12.97
CA LEU A 183 -18.66 15.66 -11.63
C LEU A 183 -19.69 16.78 -11.35
N ASP A 184 -19.93 17.70 -12.28
CA ASP A 184 -21.01 18.70 -12.10
C ASP A 184 -22.39 18.05 -11.93
N SER A 185 -22.66 16.97 -12.67
CA SER A 185 -23.94 16.25 -12.57
C SER A 185 -24.12 15.59 -11.22
N ILE A 186 -23.05 14.99 -10.68
CA ILE A 186 -23.04 14.42 -9.32
C ILE A 186 -23.26 15.54 -8.28
N ARG A 187 -22.64 16.72 -8.45
CA ARG A 187 -22.84 17.89 -7.58
C ARG A 187 -24.21 18.54 -7.69
N ARG A 188 -24.90 18.40 -8.83
CA ARG A 188 -26.30 18.84 -9.02
C ARG A 188 -27.32 17.87 -8.45
N SER A 189 -27.05 16.57 -8.48
CA SER A 189 -27.97 15.55 -7.93
C SER A 189 -27.83 15.39 -6.41
N LYS A 190 -26.64 15.65 -5.86
CA LYS A 190 -26.39 15.59 -4.41
C LYS A 190 -25.32 16.60 -3.99
N SER A 191 -25.58 17.30 -2.88
CA SER A 191 -24.60 18.20 -2.26
C SER A 191 -23.68 17.41 -1.33
N TYR A 192 -22.37 17.64 -1.41
CA TYR A 192 -21.38 16.99 -0.56
C TYR A 192 -20.56 18.06 0.18
N SER A 193 -20.23 17.79 1.44
CA SER A 193 -19.42 18.68 2.27
C SER A 193 -17.95 18.71 1.84
N ARG A 194 -17.46 17.59 1.31
CA ARG A 194 -16.08 17.35 0.87
C ARG A 194 -16.12 16.46 -0.35
N ILE A 195 -15.26 16.74 -1.33
CA ILE A 195 -15.06 15.91 -2.51
C ILE A 195 -13.55 15.68 -2.66
N VAL A 196 -13.15 14.42 -2.86
CA VAL A 196 -11.80 14.05 -3.28
C VAL A 196 -11.88 13.43 -4.67
N TYR A 197 -10.91 13.75 -5.52
CA TYR A 197 -10.72 13.11 -6.81
C TYR A 197 -9.33 12.47 -6.83
N VAL A 198 -9.24 11.24 -7.31
CA VAL A 198 -8.01 10.47 -7.50
C VAL A 198 -7.90 10.16 -8.99
N GLY A 199 -6.82 10.62 -9.60
CA GLY A 199 -6.53 10.46 -11.03
C GLY A 199 -5.07 10.75 -11.32
N ASP A 200 -4.53 10.12 -12.35
CA ASP A 200 -3.23 10.40 -12.98
C ASP A 200 -3.41 11.23 -14.28
N GLY A 201 -4.54 11.03 -14.95
CA GLY A 201 -4.71 11.30 -16.36
C GLY A 201 -4.79 12.77 -16.77
N THR A 202 -4.55 13.01 -18.06
CA THR A 202 -4.67 14.35 -18.66
C THR A 202 -6.13 14.85 -18.71
N GLY A 203 -7.11 13.93 -18.80
CA GLY A 203 -8.54 14.24 -18.76
C GLY A 203 -9.01 14.70 -17.38
N ASP A 204 -8.32 14.26 -16.33
CA ASP A 204 -8.64 14.42 -14.92
C ASP A 204 -8.33 15.84 -14.40
N PHE A 205 -7.62 16.63 -15.20
CA PHE A 205 -7.55 18.08 -15.04
C PHE A 205 -8.92 18.74 -15.10
N CYS A 206 -9.86 18.19 -15.89
CA CYS A 206 -11.20 18.73 -16.05
C CYS A 206 -12.08 18.60 -14.79
N PRO A 207 -12.13 17.46 -14.08
CA PRO A 207 -12.74 17.39 -12.75
C PRO A 207 -11.89 18.07 -11.66
N ALA A 208 -10.56 17.94 -11.67
CA ALA A 208 -9.69 18.56 -10.65
C ALA A 208 -9.85 20.09 -10.60
N SER A 209 -9.93 20.77 -11.75
CA SER A 209 -10.16 22.23 -11.85
C SER A 209 -11.51 22.73 -11.28
N ARG A 210 -12.29 21.87 -10.61
CA ARG A 210 -13.59 22.18 -9.98
C ARG A 210 -13.56 22.09 -8.44
N LEU A 211 -12.38 21.95 -7.81
CA LEU A 211 -12.17 21.53 -6.40
C LEU A 211 -11.24 22.50 -5.55
N SER A 212 -10.53 22.06 -4.47
CA SER A 212 -10.01 22.87 -3.30
C SER A 212 -8.49 22.90 -2.77
N ASN A 213 -7.40 22.49 -3.48
CA ASN A 213 -5.91 22.79 -3.38
C ASN A 213 -5.03 22.09 -4.51
N GLY A 214 -3.70 22.26 -4.62
CA GLY A 214 -2.78 21.52 -5.57
C GLY A 214 -1.72 20.64 -4.84
N GLU A 215 -0.98 19.65 -5.37
CA GLU A 215 -0.55 19.12 -6.72
C GLU A 215 -0.47 17.56 -6.66
N PRO A 216 -0.44 16.68 -7.72
CA PRO A 216 0.23 16.74 -9.04
C PRO A 216 -0.53 15.93 -10.15
N TYR A 217 -0.06 14.99 -11.03
CA TYR A 217 1.23 14.54 -11.64
C TYR A 217 0.99 14.15 -13.13
N ALA A 218 1.82 14.56 -14.11
CA ALA A 218 1.51 14.62 -15.57
C ALA A 218 0.30 15.54 -15.90
N LEU A 219 -0.86 15.21 -15.35
CA LEU A 219 -1.80 16.17 -14.78
C LEU A 219 -1.08 17.39 -14.16
N GLN A 220 -0.03 17.18 -13.33
CA GLN A 220 0.81 18.29 -12.81
C GLN A 220 1.42 19.17 -13.89
N ALA A 221 1.94 18.63 -14.99
CA ALA A 221 2.54 19.49 -16.03
C ALA A 221 1.50 20.49 -16.56
N ARG A 222 0.21 20.07 -16.60
CA ARG A 222 -0.92 20.95 -16.90
C ARG A 222 -1.32 21.85 -15.72
N ILE A 223 -1.25 21.39 -14.47
CA ILE A 223 -1.51 22.23 -13.28
C ILE A 223 -0.47 23.35 -13.12
N ASN A 224 0.83 23.00 -13.09
CA ASN A 224 1.96 23.93 -13.03
C ASN A 224 1.92 24.97 -14.18
N ALA A 225 1.45 24.57 -15.36
CA ALA A 225 1.27 25.48 -16.50
C ALA A 225 0.01 26.37 -16.42
N ASN A 226 -0.92 26.08 -15.50
CA ASN A 226 -2.18 26.80 -15.31
C ASN A 226 -2.39 27.18 -13.82
N PRO A 227 -1.46 27.91 -13.19
CA PRO A 227 -1.52 28.24 -11.77
C PRO A 227 -2.79 29.03 -11.43
N GLY A 228 -3.50 28.59 -10.38
CA GLY A 228 -4.76 29.20 -9.95
C GLY A 228 -6.01 28.76 -10.75
N VAL A 229 -5.89 27.95 -11.80
CA VAL A 229 -7.05 27.28 -12.43
C VAL A 229 -7.48 26.06 -11.59
N VAL A 230 -6.51 25.24 -11.23
CA VAL A 230 -6.69 24.07 -10.37
C VAL A 230 -6.64 24.52 -8.92
N GLN A 231 -7.84 24.83 -8.42
CA GLN A 231 -8.04 25.29 -7.06
C GLN A 231 -8.12 24.14 -6.04
N ALA A 232 -7.65 22.87 -6.27
CA ALA A 232 -8.30 21.54 -6.56
C ALA A 232 -8.37 20.18 -5.68
N PRO A 233 -8.36 20.00 -4.32
CA PRO A 233 -7.18 19.50 -3.57
C PRO A 233 -6.48 18.28 -4.19
N VAL A 234 -5.23 18.49 -4.61
CA VAL A 234 -4.36 17.44 -5.13
C VAL A 234 -3.17 17.19 -4.19
N VAL A 235 -2.68 15.95 -4.16
CA VAL A 235 -1.60 15.49 -3.27
C VAL A 235 -0.77 14.45 -4.01
N SER A 236 0.57 14.54 -3.96
CA SER A 236 1.44 13.58 -4.64
C SER A 236 1.27 12.17 -4.09
N TRP A 237 0.95 11.26 -4.99
CA TRP A 237 0.86 9.82 -4.79
C TRP A 237 1.62 9.14 -5.93
N SER A 238 2.14 7.94 -5.70
CA SER A 238 2.79 7.11 -6.74
C SER A 238 2.34 5.65 -6.67
N THR A 239 1.70 5.26 -5.57
CA THR A 239 1.07 3.95 -5.36
C THR A 239 -0.23 4.11 -4.58
N GLY A 240 -1.09 3.10 -4.60
CA GLY A 240 -2.27 3.04 -3.73
C GLY A 240 -1.97 3.09 -2.21
N TYR A 241 -0.74 2.80 -1.77
CA TYR A 241 -0.30 3.01 -0.37
C TYR A 241 -0.31 4.48 0.03
N ASP A 242 0.03 5.38 -0.90
CA ASP A 242 0.09 6.82 -0.64
C ASP A 242 -1.32 7.39 -0.53
N ILE A 243 -2.22 6.94 -1.41
CA ILE A 243 -3.66 7.23 -1.35
C ILE A 243 -4.27 6.72 -0.04
N TYR A 244 -3.97 5.47 0.35
CA TYR A 244 -4.40 4.90 1.63
C TYR A 244 -3.93 5.77 2.81
N ARG A 245 -2.62 6.03 2.92
CA ARG A 245 -2.05 6.91 3.96
C ARG A 245 -2.62 8.33 3.90
N ARG A 246 -3.01 8.83 2.73
CA ARG A 246 -3.61 10.16 2.61
C ARG A 246 -5.05 10.20 3.08
N PHE A 247 -5.89 9.20 2.79
CA PHE A 247 -7.23 9.12 3.38
C PHE A 247 -7.18 8.96 4.91
N VAL A 248 -6.28 8.11 5.44
CA VAL A 248 -6.02 7.95 6.88
C VAL A 248 -5.76 9.31 7.59
N LYS A 249 -5.12 10.26 6.89
CA LYS A 249 -4.78 11.60 7.41
C LYS A 249 -5.79 12.69 7.02
N PHE A 250 -6.50 12.56 5.90
CA PHE A 250 -7.42 13.58 5.36
C PHE A 250 -8.87 13.39 5.85
N CYS A 251 -9.33 12.15 5.99
CA CYS A 251 -10.72 11.83 6.29
C CYS A 251 -11.04 11.87 7.80
N GLN A 252 -10.05 12.18 8.66
CA GLN A 252 -10.28 12.47 10.07
C GLN A 252 -11.39 13.53 10.23
N PRO A 253 -12.47 13.26 11.00
CA PRO A 253 -13.63 14.13 11.04
C PRO A 253 -13.48 15.29 12.05
N PRO A 254 -14.29 16.36 11.94
CA PRO A 254 -14.41 17.40 12.95
C PRO A 254 -15.28 16.94 14.14
N TYR A 255 -14.94 15.79 14.73
CA TYR A 255 -15.52 15.31 15.98
C TYR A 255 -14.42 15.09 17.01
N ALA A 256 -14.66 15.57 18.23
CA ALA A 256 -13.66 15.57 19.28
C ALA A 256 -13.34 14.14 19.73
N VAL A 257 -12.07 13.75 19.63
CA VAL A 257 -11.48 12.82 20.60
C VAL A 257 -11.70 13.45 21.98
N PRO A 258 -12.23 12.72 22.98
CA PRO A 258 -12.42 13.25 24.32
C PRO A 258 -11.16 13.92 24.88
N SER A 259 -11.37 15.05 25.53
CA SER A 259 -10.31 16.01 25.84
C SER A 259 -9.26 15.49 26.82
N ILE A 260 -7.99 15.82 26.54
CA ILE A 260 -6.82 15.70 27.42
C ILE A 260 -6.21 14.29 27.54
N VAL A 261 -5.35 13.98 26.59
CA VAL A 261 -3.96 13.61 26.93
C VAL A 261 -3.07 14.76 26.42
N PRO A 262 -2.17 15.35 27.24
CA PRO A 262 -1.28 16.41 26.77
C PRO A 262 -0.37 15.91 25.64
N ARG A 263 -0.17 16.73 24.60
CA ARG A 263 0.76 16.41 23.50
C ARG A 263 2.21 16.51 23.98
N ILE A 264 2.72 15.39 24.48
CA ILE A 264 4.15 15.10 24.61
C ILE A 264 4.47 13.98 23.60
N THR A 265 5.66 14.01 23.00
CA THR A 265 6.10 13.03 22.01
C THR A 265 6.16 11.62 22.60
N GLY A 266 5.49 10.65 21.97
CA GLY A 266 5.58 9.22 22.32
C GLY A 266 4.85 8.81 23.61
N SER A 267 3.54 9.08 23.72
CA SER A 267 2.75 8.56 24.86
C SER A 267 2.44 7.06 24.76
N VAL A 268 2.53 6.47 23.58
CA VAL A 268 2.35 5.03 23.33
C VAL A 268 3.68 4.43 22.86
N LEU A 269 4.07 3.29 23.42
CA LEU A 269 5.19 2.47 22.95
C LEU A 269 4.64 1.28 22.16
N VAL A 270 5.21 1.02 20.98
CA VAL A 270 4.96 -0.22 20.22
C VAL A 270 6.30 -0.93 20.02
N ILE A 271 6.41 -2.15 20.55
CA ILE A 271 7.58 -3.00 20.38
C ILE A 271 7.24 -4.12 19.41
N PHE A 272 8.12 -4.36 18.45
CA PHE A 272 8.08 -5.52 17.58
C PHE A 272 9.28 -6.43 17.82
N ASP A 273 9.05 -7.74 17.81
CA ASP A 273 10.09 -8.73 17.52
C ASP A 273 10.32 -8.84 16.01
N TYR A 274 11.49 -9.32 15.58
CA TYR A 274 11.86 -9.37 14.17
C TYR A 274 11.54 -10.70 13.50
N ASP A 275 12.26 -11.77 13.85
CA ASP A 275 12.08 -13.11 13.29
C ASP A 275 10.65 -13.60 13.56
N TRP A 276 10.06 -14.30 12.58
CA TRP A 276 8.66 -14.76 12.55
C TRP A 276 7.55 -13.72 12.83
N SER A 277 7.90 -12.47 13.17
CA SER A 277 7.01 -11.47 13.75
C SER A 277 6.92 -10.19 12.90
N LEU A 278 8.03 -9.53 12.58
CA LEU A 278 8.09 -8.57 11.45
C LEU A 278 8.29 -9.31 10.13
N ILE A 279 9.18 -10.31 10.14
CA ILE A 279 9.55 -11.11 8.97
C ILE A 279 8.93 -12.51 9.05
N ASN A 280 8.60 -13.13 7.92
CA ASN A 280 8.00 -14.48 7.87
C ASN A 280 9.07 -15.56 7.67
N GLU A 281 10.20 -15.40 8.34
CA GLU A 281 11.37 -16.27 8.30
C GLU A 281 12.17 -16.16 9.61
N ASN A 282 13.16 -17.04 9.79
CA ASN A 282 14.24 -16.86 10.76
C ASN A 282 15.49 -16.34 10.04
N SER A 283 15.85 -15.07 10.25
CA SER A 283 16.93 -14.37 9.54
C SER A 283 18.30 -15.05 9.69
N ASP A 284 18.62 -15.52 10.89
CA ASP A 284 19.83 -16.29 11.24
C ASP A 284 20.04 -17.52 10.34
N THR A 285 18.99 -18.27 9.99
CA THR A 285 19.11 -19.40 9.05
C THR A 285 18.93 -18.97 7.59
N PHE A 286 18.04 -18.01 7.33
CA PHE A 286 17.72 -17.51 5.99
C PHE A 286 18.94 -17.02 5.21
N VAL A 287 19.86 -16.30 5.87
CA VAL A 287 21.11 -15.85 5.23
C VAL A 287 21.90 -17.03 4.64
N PHE A 288 21.98 -18.16 5.33
CA PHE A 288 22.63 -19.37 4.83
C PHE A 288 21.77 -20.12 3.80
N GLN A 289 20.44 -20.11 3.92
CA GLN A 289 19.54 -20.64 2.88
C GLN A 289 19.74 -19.94 1.52
N LYS A 290 20.15 -18.66 1.51
CA LYS A 290 20.44 -17.89 0.30
C LYS A 290 21.90 -18.00 -0.15
N LEU A 291 22.85 -17.91 0.78
CA LEU A 291 24.27 -17.69 0.45
C LEU A 291 25.15 -18.94 0.60
N TYR A 292 24.79 -19.89 1.46
CA TYR A 292 25.57 -21.12 1.66
C TYR A 292 24.71 -22.29 2.20
N PRO A 293 23.83 -22.88 1.38
CA PRO A 293 22.90 -23.94 1.82
C PRO A 293 23.60 -25.17 2.39
N GLU A 294 24.77 -25.55 1.83
CA GLU A 294 25.55 -26.68 2.32
C GLU A 294 26.03 -26.49 3.78
N LEU A 295 26.38 -25.27 4.18
CA LEU A 295 26.83 -24.96 5.54
C LEU A 295 25.68 -25.07 6.56
N LEU A 296 24.46 -24.68 6.15
CA LEU A 296 23.26 -24.80 6.99
C LEU A 296 22.95 -26.26 7.35
N ALA A 297 23.34 -27.23 6.53
CA ALA A 297 23.18 -28.65 6.86
C ALA A 297 23.98 -29.06 8.12
N THR A 298 25.11 -28.40 8.42
CA THR A 298 25.94 -28.67 9.61
C THR A 298 25.32 -28.17 10.92
N LEU A 299 24.27 -27.35 10.85
CA LEU A 299 23.67 -26.67 12.01
C LEU A 299 23.20 -27.64 13.11
N ARG A 300 22.71 -28.82 12.74
CA ARG A 300 22.24 -29.84 13.69
C ARG A 300 23.38 -30.39 14.56
N GLU A 301 24.56 -30.55 13.98
CA GLU A 301 25.74 -31.08 14.66
C GLU A 301 26.35 -29.98 15.55
N ARG A 302 26.46 -28.75 15.03
CA ARG A 302 26.89 -27.58 15.82
C ARG A 302 26.01 -27.35 17.06
N ARG A 303 24.68 -27.53 16.95
CA ARG A 303 23.75 -27.46 18.11
C ARG A 303 23.94 -28.57 19.16
N ALA A 304 24.64 -29.66 18.85
CA ALA A 304 24.96 -30.71 19.83
C ALA A 304 26.23 -30.39 20.63
N GLU A 305 27.17 -29.63 20.06
CA GLU A 305 28.47 -29.30 20.67
C GLU A 305 28.50 -27.91 21.31
N GLN A 306 27.77 -26.94 20.76
CA GLN A 306 27.73 -25.55 21.21
C GLN A 306 26.33 -25.18 21.74
N PRO A 307 26.16 -24.92 23.05
CA PRO A 307 24.85 -24.54 23.60
C PRO A 307 24.42 -23.10 23.28
N SER A 308 25.34 -22.20 22.91
CA SER A 308 25.02 -20.81 22.56
C SER A 308 24.68 -20.66 21.08
N TRP A 309 23.41 -20.40 20.76
CA TRP A 309 22.94 -20.19 19.39
C TRP A 309 23.66 -19.03 18.68
N THR A 310 23.80 -17.88 19.34
CA THR A 310 24.55 -16.71 18.82
C THR A 310 25.98 -17.08 18.45
N LYS A 311 26.63 -17.97 19.22
CA LYS A 311 27.99 -18.44 18.93
C LYS A 311 28.04 -19.39 17.74
N ILE A 312 27.03 -20.24 17.53
CA ILE A 312 26.92 -21.06 16.32
C ILE A 312 26.78 -20.17 15.08
N MET A 313 25.91 -19.15 15.13
CA MET A 313 25.73 -18.22 14.01
C MET A 313 27.03 -17.47 13.70
N ASP A 314 27.73 -16.98 14.72
CA ASP A 314 29.03 -16.32 14.55
C ASP A 314 30.11 -17.25 13.94
N ASP A 315 30.16 -18.52 14.35
CA ASP A 315 31.05 -19.52 13.75
C ASP A 315 30.65 -19.89 12.32
N MET A 316 29.36 -19.94 12.01
CA MET A 316 28.90 -20.16 10.62
C MET A 316 29.16 -18.94 9.73
N LEU A 317 29.07 -17.71 10.25
CA LEU A 317 29.49 -16.51 9.51
C LEU A 317 31.01 -16.46 9.30
N LYS A 318 31.80 -17.03 10.23
CA LYS A 318 33.22 -17.27 10.02
C LYS A 318 33.47 -18.23 8.86
N ASP A 319 32.83 -19.39 8.87
CA ASP A 319 33.01 -20.39 7.83
C ASP A 319 32.49 -19.91 6.46
N LEU A 320 31.38 -19.15 6.43
CA LEU A 320 30.92 -18.41 5.24
C LEU A 320 32.02 -17.51 4.67
N SER A 321 32.60 -16.62 5.49
CA SER A 321 33.68 -15.72 5.06
C SER A 321 34.96 -16.46 4.64
N LYS A 322 35.19 -17.68 5.13
CA LYS A 322 36.36 -18.50 4.81
C LYS A 322 36.18 -19.28 3.50
N ASP A 323 35.03 -19.92 3.34
CA ASP A 323 34.80 -20.95 2.31
C ASP A 323 34.03 -20.43 1.08
N LYS A 324 33.46 -19.22 1.16
CA LYS A 324 32.81 -18.50 0.04
C LYS A 324 33.42 -17.10 -0.14
N PRO A 325 34.68 -16.99 -0.64
CA PRO A 325 35.43 -15.73 -0.62
C PRO A 325 34.84 -14.61 -1.48
N ASP A 326 34.02 -14.95 -2.47
CA ASP A 326 33.35 -14.01 -3.37
C ASP A 326 32.11 -13.32 -2.76
N ILE A 327 31.69 -13.72 -1.56
CA ILE A 327 30.53 -13.17 -0.85
C ILE A 327 30.96 -11.98 0.01
N SER A 328 30.67 -10.77 -0.47
CA SER A 328 31.01 -9.50 0.18
C SER A 328 30.01 -9.07 1.25
N GLU A 329 30.33 -7.98 1.96
CA GLU A 329 29.43 -7.31 2.89
C GLU A 329 28.12 -6.86 2.21
N GLU A 330 28.21 -6.32 1.00
CA GLU A 330 27.05 -5.87 0.22
C GLU A 330 26.14 -7.04 -0.15
N ILE A 331 26.70 -8.21 -0.50
CA ILE A 331 25.92 -9.42 -0.83
C ILE A 331 25.20 -9.95 0.41
N ILE A 332 25.83 -9.91 1.58
CA ILE A 332 25.20 -10.29 2.86
C ILE A 332 24.06 -9.33 3.20
N ARG A 333 24.28 -8.02 3.08
CA ARG A 333 23.27 -6.98 3.35
C ARG A 333 22.09 -7.06 2.37
N ASP A 334 22.35 -7.21 1.08
CA ASP A 334 21.31 -7.34 0.05
C ASP A 334 20.45 -8.59 0.26
N ALA A 335 21.08 -9.73 0.59
CA ALA A 335 20.35 -10.96 0.86
C ALA A 335 19.36 -10.81 2.03
N VAL A 336 19.80 -10.26 3.17
CA VAL A 336 18.95 -10.11 4.37
C VAL A 336 17.98 -8.93 4.27
N ALA A 337 18.27 -7.91 3.46
CA ALA A 337 17.33 -6.84 3.14
C ALA A 337 16.08 -7.35 2.40
N HIS A 338 16.24 -8.37 1.55
CA HIS A 338 15.17 -9.02 0.78
C HIS A 338 14.54 -10.24 1.49
N VAL A 339 14.60 -10.29 2.84
CA VAL A 339 13.96 -11.36 3.61
C VAL A 339 12.42 -11.31 3.50
N PRO A 340 11.71 -12.45 3.37
CA PRO A 340 10.25 -12.45 3.33
C PRO A 340 9.61 -11.78 4.55
N ILE A 341 8.69 -10.85 4.32
CA ILE A 341 8.05 -10.05 5.37
C ILE A 341 6.70 -10.66 5.76
N GLN A 342 6.28 -10.54 7.04
CA GLN A 342 4.91 -10.89 7.43
C GLN A 342 3.89 -10.00 6.71
N PRO A 343 2.79 -10.55 6.15
CA PRO A 343 1.77 -9.77 5.45
C PRO A 343 1.28 -8.57 6.25
N HIS A 344 1.32 -7.39 5.63
CA HIS A 344 0.95 -6.09 6.21
C HIS A 344 1.82 -5.57 7.36
N MET A 345 2.86 -6.27 7.82
CA MET A 345 3.53 -5.87 9.07
C MET A 345 4.38 -4.59 8.95
N LEU A 346 4.96 -4.28 7.78
CA LEU A 346 5.57 -2.96 7.53
C LEU A 346 4.55 -1.81 7.67
N ASP A 347 3.28 -2.09 7.38
CA ASP A 347 2.21 -1.10 7.51
C ASP A 347 1.74 -0.96 8.97
N ALA A 348 1.85 -2.00 9.79
CA ALA A 348 1.68 -1.89 11.24
C ALA A 348 2.76 -0.99 11.86
N VAL A 349 4.02 -1.14 11.46
CA VAL A 349 5.13 -0.24 11.84
C VAL A 349 4.85 1.20 11.41
N ARG A 350 4.47 1.42 10.13
CA ARG A 350 4.15 2.77 9.60
C ARG A 350 2.92 3.37 10.27
N LEU A 351 1.89 2.59 10.58
CA LEU A 351 0.67 3.05 11.26
C LEU A 351 0.98 3.52 12.68
N ALA A 352 1.76 2.74 13.43
CA ALA A 352 2.19 3.10 14.79
C ALA A 352 2.98 4.42 14.80
N ALA A 353 4.00 4.53 13.94
CA ALA A 353 4.85 5.72 13.88
C ALA A 353 4.13 6.94 13.27
N GLU A 354 3.56 6.83 12.06
CA GLU A 354 3.05 7.99 11.31
C GLU A 354 1.67 8.50 11.76
N GLN A 355 0.77 7.61 12.19
CA GLN A 355 -0.61 8.00 12.53
C GLN A 355 -0.79 8.17 14.04
N TYR A 356 -0.28 7.24 14.84
CA TYR A 356 -0.41 7.30 16.29
C TYR A 356 0.71 8.09 16.99
N SER A 357 1.78 8.47 16.26
CA SER A 357 2.97 9.11 16.84
C SER A 357 3.55 8.30 18.01
N ALA A 358 3.46 6.97 17.90
CA ALA A 358 4.01 6.06 18.89
C ALA A 358 5.54 6.05 18.81
N ASP A 359 6.17 5.81 19.95
CA ASP A 359 7.57 5.41 20.00
C ASP A 359 7.63 3.94 19.52
N VAL A 360 8.23 3.69 18.36
CA VAL A 360 8.29 2.35 17.76
C VAL A 360 9.70 1.80 17.89
N LYS A 361 9.84 0.62 18.52
CA LYS A 361 11.12 -0.02 18.77
C LYS A 361 11.12 -1.47 18.30
N ILE A 362 12.30 -1.99 17.97
CA ILE A 362 12.49 -3.43 17.72
C ILE A 362 13.27 -4.02 18.88
N VAL A 363 12.80 -5.13 19.44
CA VAL A 363 13.47 -5.90 20.50
C VAL A 363 13.55 -7.35 20.07
N SER A 364 14.65 -7.73 19.42
CA SER A 364 14.80 -9.01 18.72
C SER A 364 16.10 -9.73 19.03
N ASP A 365 16.03 -11.06 19.11
CA ASP A 365 17.18 -11.93 19.32
C ASP A 365 17.96 -12.30 18.03
N ALA A 366 17.64 -11.66 16.90
CA ALA A 366 18.46 -11.63 15.70
C ALA A 366 19.72 -10.76 15.92
N ASN A 367 20.20 -10.03 14.90
CA ASN A 367 21.30 -9.08 15.03
C ASN A 367 21.10 -7.76 14.27
N SER A 368 21.90 -6.75 14.64
CA SER A 368 21.75 -5.37 14.16
C SER A 368 21.84 -5.24 12.65
N VAL A 369 22.86 -5.82 12.01
CA VAL A 369 23.08 -5.72 10.55
C VAL A 369 21.88 -6.25 9.76
N TYR A 370 21.24 -7.34 10.20
CA TYR A 370 20.10 -7.91 9.49
C TYR A 370 18.85 -7.03 9.60
N ILE A 371 18.58 -6.49 10.78
CA ILE A 371 17.42 -5.62 11.03
C ILE A 371 17.64 -4.26 10.35
N GLU A 372 18.83 -3.68 10.45
CA GLU A 372 19.19 -2.40 9.84
C GLU A 372 19.05 -2.43 8.32
N SER A 373 19.60 -3.44 7.63
CA SER A 373 19.50 -3.51 6.17
C SER A 373 18.08 -3.82 5.67
N MET A 374 17.23 -4.53 6.43
CA MET A 374 15.77 -4.60 6.16
C MET A 374 15.11 -3.22 6.31
N LEU A 375 15.37 -2.51 7.42
CA LEU A 375 14.79 -1.20 7.70
C LEU A 375 15.19 -0.15 6.65
N GLU A 376 16.45 -0.17 6.20
CA GLU A 376 16.96 0.73 5.16
C GLU A 376 16.28 0.46 3.82
N HIS A 377 16.28 -0.80 3.38
CA HIS A 377 15.67 -1.23 2.11
C HIS A 377 14.17 -0.91 2.05
N HIS A 378 13.43 -1.04 3.16
CA HIS A 378 12.00 -0.73 3.23
C HIS A 378 11.66 0.71 3.67
N GLY A 379 12.67 1.58 3.82
CA GLY A 379 12.49 3.00 4.16
C GLY A 379 11.95 3.26 5.57
N LEU A 380 12.18 2.34 6.51
CA LEU A 380 11.64 2.34 7.87
C LEU A 380 12.61 2.87 8.94
N SER A 381 13.89 3.07 8.65
CA SER A 381 14.92 3.50 9.62
C SER A 381 14.68 4.87 10.28
N LYS A 382 13.70 5.65 9.80
CA LYS A 382 13.24 6.91 10.41
C LYS A 382 11.95 6.79 11.21
N LEU A 383 11.33 5.61 11.21
CA LEU A 383 10.05 5.31 11.88
C LEU A 383 10.26 4.42 13.11
N VAL A 384 11.28 3.55 13.08
CA VAL A 384 11.79 2.86 14.27
C VAL A 384 12.79 3.78 14.97
N SER A 385 12.56 4.09 16.25
CA SER A 385 13.41 4.99 17.04
C SER A 385 14.66 4.30 17.59
N GLU A 386 14.61 2.98 17.78
CA GLU A 386 15.65 2.18 18.42
C GLU A 386 15.51 0.71 18.04
N VAL A 387 16.64 0.06 17.75
CA VAL A 387 16.74 -1.40 17.56
C VAL A 387 17.61 -1.95 18.68
N ILE A 388 17.04 -2.85 19.49
CA ILE A 388 17.71 -3.49 20.63
C ILE A 388 17.83 -4.98 20.31
N THR A 389 19.05 -5.45 20.08
CA THR A 389 19.34 -6.77 19.50
C THR A 389 20.80 -7.17 19.73
N ASN A 390 21.22 -8.37 19.33
CA ASN A 390 22.62 -8.78 19.42
C ASN A 390 23.49 -7.91 18.47
N PRO A 391 24.49 -7.16 18.96
CA PRO A 391 25.29 -6.29 18.11
C PRO A 391 26.13 -7.09 17.11
N ALA A 392 26.08 -6.67 15.84
CA ALA A 392 26.89 -7.23 14.77
C ALA A 392 27.66 -6.16 14.00
N THR A 393 28.88 -6.49 13.58
CA THR A 393 29.80 -5.61 12.86
C THR A 393 30.62 -6.39 11.86
N PHE A 394 30.95 -5.78 10.73
CA PHE A 394 31.94 -6.33 9.81
C PHE A 394 33.35 -6.05 10.33
N GLU A 395 34.11 -7.12 10.60
CA GLU A 395 35.50 -7.09 11.05
C GLU A 395 36.42 -7.45 9.87
N ALA A 396 37.46 -6.64 9.63
CA ALA A 396 38.40 -6.85 8.54
C ALA A 396 39.35 -8.04 8.82
N LEU A 397 39.68 -8.78 7.76
CA LEU A 397 40.59 -9.92 7.75
C LEU A 397 41.96 -9.53 7.16
N ASP A 398 43.00 -10.31 7.48
CA ASP A 398 44.39 -10.08 7.02
C ASP A 398 44.55 -10.07 5.48
N ASP A 399 43.59 -10.65 4.75
CA ASP A 399 43.56 -10.68 3.28
C ASP A 399 42.74 -9.54 2.64
N GLY A 400 42.26 -8.58 3.45
CA GLY A 400 41.54 -7.39 2.99
C GLY A 400 40.04 -7.58 2.78
N ARG A 401 39.48 -8.75 3.11
CA ARG A 401 38.03 -9.01 3.08
C ARG A 401 37.40 -8.75 4.45
N ASN A 402 36.08 -8.62 4.50
CA ASN A 402 35.32 -8.46 5.75
C ASN A 402 34.62 -9.77 6.15
N ARG A 403 34.55 -10.04 7.46
CA ARG A 403 33.69 -11.06 8.08
C ARG A 403 32.61 -10.37 8.91
N LEU A 404 31.35 -10.75 8.75
CA LEU A 404 30.32 -10.37 9.72
C LEU A 404 30.55 -11.13 11.03
N ASN A 405 30.73 -10.40 12.13
CA ASN A 405 30.87 -10.95 13.47
C ASN A 405 29.68 -10.51 14.34
N VAL A 406 29.11 -11.45 15.11
CA VAL A 406 27.94 -11.23 15.97
C VAL A 406 28.32 -11.49 17.43
N LYS A 407 27.97 -10.56 18.31
CA LYS A 407 28.26 -10.60 19.76
C LYS A 407 26.93 -10.62 20.53
N PRO A 408 26.83 -11.31 21.68
CA PRO A 408 25.59 -11.33 22.46
C PRO A 408 25.26 -9.95 23.03
N TYR A 409 23.98 -9.61 23.14
CA TYR A 409 23.52 -8.33 23.71
C TYR A 409 23.95 -8.14 25.17
N HIS A 410 23.77 -9.17 26.01
CA HIS A 410 24.39 -9.26 27.33
C HIS A 410 25.82 -9.75 27.17
N ALA A 411 26.79 -8.98 27.67
CA ALA A 411 28.20 -9.36 27.62
C ALA A 411 28.48 -10.66 28.40
N LEU A 412 29.45 -11.45 27.93
CA LEU A 412 29.73 -12.82 28.38
C LEU A 412 30.24 -12.93 29.83
N ASP A 413 30.65 -11.81 30.43
CA ASP A 413 31.09 -11.66 31.82
C ASP A 413 29.94 -11.31 32.79
N ILE A 414 28.75 -11.00 32.28
CA ILE A 414 27.57 -10.70 33.08
C ILE A 414 26.94 -12.00 33.61
N VAL A 415 26.65 -12.04 34.91
CA VAL A 415 25.93 -13.16 35.55
C VAL A 415 24.59 -13.40 34.84
N PRO A 416 24.29 -14.63 34.38
CA PRO A 416 23.09 -14.94 33.61
C PRO A 416 21.82 -14.36 34.25
N HIS A 417 20.98 -13.74 33.42
CA HIS A 417 19.86 -12.90 33.86
C HIS A 417 18.71 -13.64 34.60
N GLY A 418 18.84 -14.96 34.83
CA GLY A 418 17.92 -15.75 35.66
C GLY A 418 16.50 -15.88 35.12
N CYS A 419 16.29 -15.68 33.81
CA CYS A 419 14.98 -15.85 33.19
C CYS A 419 14.85 -17.27 32.61
N THR A 420 13.72 -17.92 32.88
CA THR A 420 13.39 -19.26 32.36
C THR A 420 12.90 -19.25 30.90
N TRP A 421 12.66 -18.08 30.32
CA TRP A 421 11.97 -17.91 29.03
C TRP A 421 12.85 -17.33 27.90
N CYS A 422 14.00 -16.76 28.25
CA CYS A 422 14.93 -16.12 27.31
C CYS A 422 16.28 -16.85 27.29
N PRO A 423 16.98 -16.94 26.15
CA PRO A 423 18.34 -17.45 26.08
C PRO A 423 19.34 -16.46 26.73
N SER A 424 20.49 -16.96 27.18
CA SER A 424 21.41 -16.23 28.07
C SER A 424 21.97 -14.92 27.50
N ASN A 425 22.01 -14.79 26.17
CA ASN A 425 22.55 -13.64 25.45
C ASN A 425 21.60 -12.43 25.43
N MET A 426 20.28 -12.60 25.57
CA MET A 426 19.34 -11.48 25.49
C MET A 426 18.05 -11.76 26.26
N CYS A 427 17.53 -10.77 27.00
CA CYS A 427 16.31 -10.94 27.79
C CYS A 427 15.30 -9.82 27.48
N LYS A 428 14.40 -10.08 26.52
CA LYS A 428 13.39 -9.12 26.03
C LYS A 428 12.55 -8.54 27.18
N GLY A 429 12.18 -9.35 28.19
CA GLY A 429 11.50 -8.88 29.40
C GLY A 429 12.27 -7.81 30.18
N ARG A 430 13.57 -8.00 30.44
CA ARG A 430 14.39 -6.96 31.10
C ARG A 430 14.50 -5.68 30.25
N ILE A 431 14.51 -5.82 28.93
CA ILE A 431 14.55 -4.68 28.01
C ILE A 431 13.24 -3.89 28.07
N VAL A 432 12.08 -4.56 28.10
CA VAL A 432 10.77 -3.90 28.33
C VAL A 432 10.73 -3.19 29.69
N ASP A 433 11.22 -3.83 30.75
CA ASP A 433 11.28 -3.21 32.08
C ASP A 433 12.16 -1.94 32.06
N SER A 434 13.31 -1.95 31.37
CA SER A 434 14.19 -0.79 31.21
C SER A 434 13.53 0.33 30.38
N LEU A 435 12.89 0.00 29.26
CA LEU A 435 12.18 0.97 28.41
C LEU A 435 11.08 1.70 29.19
N ARG A 436 10.27 0.95 29.96
CA ARG A 436 9.21 1.51 30.81
C ARG A 436 9.72 2.32 32.01
N GLN A 437 10.97 2.10 32.43
CA GLN A 437 11.63 2.91 33.46
C GLN A 437 12.25 4.19 32.88
N ALA A 438 12.74 4.14 31.64
CA ALA A 438 13.30 5.29 30.95
C ALA A 438 12.22 6.34 30.57
N HIS A 439 11.05 5.88 30.11
CA HIS A 439 9.95 6.76 29.70
C HIS A 439 8.58 6.26 30.19
N PRO A 440 7.74 7.14 30.78
CA PRO A 440 6.42 6.77 31.30
C PRO A 440 5.34 6.75 30.21
N TYR A 441 5.35 5.71 29.37
CA TYR A 441 4.31 5.49 28.36
C TYR A 441 2.94 5.19 29.00
N SER A 442 1.86 5.79 28.47
CA SER A 442 0.48 5.53 28.90
C SER A 442 -0.08 4.21 28.39
N SER A 443 0.50 3.65 27.33
CA SER A 443 0.16 2.33 26.80
C SER A 443 1.38 1.69 26.15
N VAL A 444 1.49 0.36 26.26
CA VAL A 444 2.56 -0.42 25.63
C VAL A 444 1.94 -1.58 24.87
N LEU A 445 2.18 -1.65 23.56
CA LEU A 445 1.88 -2.81 22.72
C LEU A 445 3.18 -3.59 22.46
N TYR A 446 3.10 -4.92 22.46
CA TYR A 446 4.18 -5.80 22.08
C TYR A 446 3.67 -6.80 21.03
N VAL A 447 4.45 -7.03 19.98
CA VAL A 447 4.18 -8.00 18.91
C VAL A 447 5.36 -8.97 18.83
N GLY A 448 5.11 -10.27 19.03
CA GLY A 448 6.12 -11.32 18.98
C GLY A 448 5.50 -12.72 19.11
N ASP A 449 6.20 -13.75 18.64
CA ASP A 449 5.73 -15.16 18.63
C ASP A 449 6.41 -16.06 19.69
N GLY A 450 7.65 -15.73 20.07
CA GLY A 450 8.54 -16.65 20.79
C GLY A 450 8.43 -16.70 22.31
N SER A 451 9.24 -17.54 22.94
CA SER A 451 9.32 -17.64 24.41
C SER A 451 9.95 -16.39 25.04
N GLY A 452 10.88 -15.73 24.34
CA GLY A 452 11.43 -14.44 24.77
C GLY A 452 10.36 -13.35 24.81
N ASP A 453 9.37 -13.47 23.95
CA ASP A 453 8.27 -12.52 23.72
C ASP A 453 7.15 -12.75 24.74
N PHE A 454 6.91 -14.00 25.14
CA PHE A 454 6.18 -14.28 26.37
C PHE A 454 6.84 -13.62 27.59
N CYS A 455 8.18 -13.62 27.70
CA CYS A 455 8.85 -12.89 28.79
C CYS A 455 8.59 -11.38 28.74
N ALA A 456 8.60 -10.78 27.55
CA ALA A 456 8.23 -9.39 27.36
C ALA A 456 6.76 -9.11 27.72
N ALA A 457 5.83 -9.95 27.25
CA ALA A 457 4.41 -9.86 27.55
C ALA A 457 4.10 -9.91 29.06
N THR A 458 4.84 -10.72 29.85
CA THR A 458 4.69 -10.74 31.32
C THR A 458 5.06 -9.43 32.03
N ARG A 459 5.66 -8.45 31.33
CA ARG A 459 5.99 -7.11 31.85
C ARG A 459 4.96 -6.06 31.51
N LEU A 460 3.94 -6.39 30.71
CA LEU A 460 2.88 -5.47 30.34
C LEU A 460 1.82 -5.40 31.46
N THR A 461 1.26 -4.22 31.67
CA THR A 461 0.15 -3.98 32.59
C THR A 461 -1.11 -3.63 31.82
N LYS A 462 -2.28 -3.99 32.36
CA LYS A 462 -3.58 -3.52 31.86
C LYS A 462 -3.78 -2.02 32.11
#